data_AF-A0A9E7B421-F1
#
_entry.id   AF-A0A9E7B421-F1
#
_cell.length_a   1.000
_cell.length_b   1.000
_cell.length_c   1.000
_cell.angle_alpha   90.00
_cell.angle_beta   90.00
_cell.angle_gamma   90.00
#
_symmetry.space_group_name_H-M   'P 1'
#
loop_
_entity.id
_entity.type
_entity.pdbx_description
1 polymer ?
#
loop_
_entity_poly.entity_id
_entity_poly.type
_entity_poly.pdbx_seq_one_letter_code
_entity_poly.pdbx_strand_id
1 'polypeptide(L)' 'MESRIQLTPKDLQKAFGFHPEHSRRMIRGIKSDLGLGKKGILTIKAYCEYSCIDLDEFLEAIKVKLP' A
#
# COMPACT_ATOMS: atom_id res chain seq x y z
N MET A 1 10.96 12.13 11.95
CA MET A 1 11.36 10.87 11.30
C MET A 1 10.25 10.49 10.33
N GLU A 2 10.45 10.62 9.01
CA GLU A 2 9.44 10.17 8.05
C GLU A 2 9.39 8.63 8.05
N SER A 3 8.21 8.09 8.39
CA SER A 3 7.93 6.65 8.38
C SER A 3 8.14 6.08 6.97
N ARG A 4 9.25 5.36 6.76
CA ARG A 4 9.57 4.63 5.52
C ARG A 4 8.84 3.29 5.44
N ILE A 5 7.57 3.23 5.84
CA ILE A 5 6.81 1.98 5.87
C ILE A 5 6.48 1.60 4.43
N GLN A 6 7.08 0.51 3.96
CA GLN A 6 6.82 -0.06 2.64
C GLN A 6 5.42 -0.68 2.60
N LEU A 7 4.63 -0.36 1.58
CA LEU A 7 3.39 -1.05 1.29
C LEU A 7 3.68 -2.45 0.74
N THR A 8 3.03 -3.45 1.33
CA THR A 8 3.09 -4.85 0.91
C THR A 8 1.73 -5.31 0.39
N PRO A 9 1.68 -6.37 -0.44
CA PRO A 9 0.39 -6.95 -0.86
C PRO A 9 -0.50 -7.41 0.31
N LYS A 10 0.10 -7.75 1.46
CA LYS A 10 -0.62 -8.16 2.67
C LYS A 10 -1.36 -6.98 3.30
N ASP A 11 -0.82 -5.77 3.22
CA ASP A 11 -1.48 -4.57 3.76
C ASP A 11 -2.78 -4.29 3.00
N LEU A 12 -2.72 -4.37 1.68
CA LEU A 12 -3.92 -4.25 0.82
C LEU A 12 -4.92 -5.38 1.06
N GLN A 13 -4.44 -6.60 1.31
CA GLN A 13 -5.30 -7.72 1.68
C GLN A 13 -5.99 -7.50 3.04
N LYS A 14 -5.27 -6.94 4.02
CA LYS A 14 -5.83 -6.64 5.34
C LYS A 14 -6.86 -5.51 5.29
N ALA A 15 -6.53 -4.41 4.60
CA ALA A 15 -7.39 -3.24 4.51
C ALA A 15 -8.66 -3.50 3.68
N PHE A 16 -8.54 -4.16 2.52
CA PHE A 16 -9.62 -4.25 1.54
C PHE A 16 -10.08 -5.68 1.21
N GLY A 17 -9.43 -6.70 1.78
CA GLY A 17 -9.75 -8.11 1.48
C GLY A 17 -9.32 -8.57 0.09
N PHE A 18 -8.44 -7.83 -0.59
CA PHE A 18 -8.03 -8.16 -1.96
C PHE A 18 -7.26 -9.48 -2.06
N HIS A 19 -7.49 -10.19 -3.17
CA HIS A 19 -6.74 -11.39 -3.51
C HIS A 19 -5.23 -11.03 -3.69
N PRO A 20 -4.29 -11.88 -3.22
CA PRO A 20 -2.86 -11.56 -3.25
C PRO A 20 -2.31 -11.19 -4.63
N GLU A 21 -2.82 -11.81 -5.70
CA GLU A 21 -2.42 -11.48 -7.06
C GLU A 21 -2.89 -10.09 -7.51
N HIS A 22 -4.10 -9.70 -7.12
CA HIS A 22 -4.66 -8.40 -7.43
C HIS A 22 -3.84 -7.29 -6.73
N SER A 23 -3.56 -7.46 -5.44
CA SER A 23 -2.71 -6.56 -4.66
C SER A 23 -1.32 -6.38 -5.29
N ARG A 24 -0.70 -7.46 -5.79
CA ARG A 24 0.61 -7.38 -6.48
C ARG A 24 0.54 -6.60 -7.79
N ARG A 25 -0.52 -6.81 -8.59
CA ARG A 25 -0.72 -6.06 -9.85
C ARG A 25 -0.91 -4.57 -9.57
N MET A 26 -1.73 -4.25 -8.57
CA MET A 26 -1.99 -2.87 -8.16
C MET A 26 -0.70 -2.16 -7.72
N ILE A 27 0.07 -2.75 -6.81
CA ILE A 27 1.36 -2.19 -6.38
C ILE A 27 2.30 -1.99 -7.57
N ARG A 28 2.33 -2.93 -8.53
CA ARG A 28 3.17 -2.80 -9.72
C ARG A 28 2.71 -1.65 -10.63
N GLY A 29 1.39 -1.50 -10.82
CA GLY A 29 0.80 -0.40 -11.60
C GLY A 29 1.17 0.95 -11.01
N ILE A 30 0.90 1.14 -9.71
CA ILE A 30 1.19 2.38 -9.00
C ILE A 30 2.70 2.70 -9.02
N LYS A 31 3.57 1.69 -8.86
CA LYS A 31 5.02 1.87 -9.00
C LYS A 31 5.43 2.34 -10.40
N SER A 32 4.74 1.86 -11.44
CA SER A 32 4.98 2.28 -12.82
C SER A 32 4.57 3.75 -13.01
N ASP A 33 3.39 4.11 -12.51
CA ASP A 33 2.84 5.47 -12.65
C ASP A 33 3.66 6.51 -11.89
N LEU A 34 4.17 6.14 -10.71
CA LEU A 34 5.06 6.99 -9.90
C LEU A 34 6.53 6.99 -10.37
N GLY A 35 6.86 6.28 -11.46
CA GLY A 35 8.23 6.22 -11.98
C GLY A 35 9.24 5.50 -11.06
N LEU A 36 8.77 4.76 -10.06
CA LEU A 36 9.59 4.05 -9.07
C LEU A 36 10.34 2.84 -9.67
N GLY A 37 9.86 2.33 -10.81
CA GLY A 37 10.43 1.16 -11.48
C GLY A 37 10.30 -0.15 -10.68
N LYS A 38 10.96 -1.22 -11.13
CA LYS A 38 10.83 -2.56 -10.52
C LYS A 38 11.35 -2.65 -9.08
N LYS A 39 12.44 -1.92 -8.78
CA LYS A 39 13.10 -1.95 -7.46
C LYS A 39 12.65 -0.82 -6.53
N GLY A 40 11.89 0.15 -7.02
CA GLY A 40 11.42 1.25 -6.20
C GLY A 40 10.46 0.78 -5.10
N ILE A 41 10.55 1.44 -3.96
CA ILE A 41 9.74 1.17 -2.78
C ILE A 41 8.50 2.05 -2.87
N LEU A 42 7.33 1.41 -2.91
CA LEU A 42 6.06 2.12 -2.73
C LEU A 42 5.80 2.18 -1.22
N THR A 43 5.77 3.37 -0.65
CA THR A 43 5.43 3.55 0.77
C THR A 43 3.91 3.59 0.95
N ILE A 44 3.44 3.30 2.15
CA ILE A 44 2.01 3.42 2.48
C ILE A 44 1.53 4.85 2.22
N LYS A 45 2.30 5.85 2.68
CA LYS A 45 1.98 7.27 2.44
C LYS A 45 1.81 7.59 0.96
N ALA A 46 2.77 7.20 0.12
CA ALA A 46 2.69 7.45 -1.33
C ALA A 46 1.51 6.73 -1.98
N TYR A 47 1.12 5.56 -1.48
CA TYR A 47 -0.07 4.86 -1.92
C TYR A 47 -1.37 5.57 -1.52
N CYS A 48 -1.46 6.03 -0.27
CA CYS A 48 -2.60 6.79 0.24
C CYS A 48 -2.77 8.10 -0.54
N GLU A 49 -1.68 8.83 -0.76
CA GLU A 49 -1.66 10.06 -1.57
C GLU A 49 -2.09 9.78 -3.03
N TYR A 50 -1.54 8.75 -3.66
CA TYR A 50 -1.90 8.37 -5.04
C TYR A 50 -3.38 7.96 -5.15
N SER A 51 -3.89 7.22 -4.17
CA SER A 51 -5.24 6.64 -4.20
C SER A 51 -6.30 7.57 -3.61
N CYS A 52 -5.92 8.76 -3.14
CA CYS A 52 -6.79 9.69 -2.40
C CYS A 52 -7.48 9.02 -1.20
N ILE A 53 -6.74 8.18 -0.48
CA ILE A 53 -7.20 7.48 0.73
C ILE A 53 -6.59 8.16 1.94
N ASP A 54 -7.39 8.34 2.99
CA ASP A 54 -6.88 8.87 4.25
C ASP A 54 -5.86 7.90 4.88
N LEU A 55 -4.70 8.44 5.27
CA LEU A 55 -3.61 7.63 5.78
C LEU A 55 -3.98 6.98 7.12
N ASP A 56 -4.68 7.71 7.99
CA ASP A 56 -5.05 7.21 9.32
C ASP A 56 -6.11 6.12 9.19
N GLU A 57 -7.13 6.30 8.35
CA GLU A 57 -8.11 5.25 8.05
C GLU A 57 -7.46 3.98 7.49
N PHE A 58 -6.50 4.13 6.57
CA PHE A 58 -5.78 2.99 6.01
C PHE A 58 -4.92 2.28 7.08
N LEU A 59 -4.23 3.04 7.93
CA LEU A 59 -3.41 2.49 9.01
C LEU A 59 -4.26 1.73 10.02
N GLU A 60 -5.44 2.24 10.38
CA GLU A 60 -6.38 1.54 11.26
C GLU A 60 -6.87 0.24 10.59
N ALA A 61 -7.23 0.29 9.30
CA ALA A 61 -7.68 -0.88 8.56
C ALA A 61 -6.63 -2.02 8.52
N ILE A 62 -5.33 -1.70 8.48
CA ILE A 62 -4.26 -2.71 8.51
C ILE A 62 -3.82 -3.13 9.93
N LYS A 63 -3.99 -2.27 10.94
CA LYS A 63 -3.69 -2.55 12.35
C LYS A 63 -4.73 -3.47 13.00
N VAL A 64 -6.01 -3.34 12.65
CA VAL A 64 -7.15 -4.02 13.31
C VAL A 64 -7.18 -5.55 13.12
N LYS A 65 -6.20 -6.15 12.42
CA LYS A 65 -6.01 -7.62 12.36
C LYS A 65 -4.60 -8.03 12.80
N LEU A 66 -4.17 -7.58 13.97
CA LEU A 66 -3.21 -8.32 14.80
C LEU A 66 -4.04 -9.05 15.87
N PRO A 67 -4.10 -10.39 15.87
CA PRO A 67 -4.65 -11.13 17.00
C PRO A 67 -3.84 -10.86 18.28
#